data_AF-R5MCR7-F1
#
_entry.id   AF-R5MCR7-F1
#
_cell.length_a   1.000
_cell.length_b   1.000
_cell.length_c   1.000
_cell.angle_alpha   90.00
_cell.angle_beta   90.00
_cell.angle_gamma   90.00
#
_symmetry.space_group_name_H-M   'P 1'
#
loop_
_entity.id
_entity.type
_entity.pdbx_description
1 polymer ?
#
loop_
_entity_poly.entity_id
_entity_poly.type
_entity_poly.pdbx_seq_one_letter_code
_entity_poly.pdbx_strand_id
1 'polypeptide(L)'
;MKKEDFIEKTKEKLSGNSKQIVLDQIDRFYKANNITSPKNTYKVGDNVFLKEGTLLHGTYKNLEGLTEIVKNGLISSWFIDGRLSKYPSSVGVWNLQKDYYLKDYINFYSGGTIMYCGVFDELANKEVSKTAVIPYDKMFNINEISQKYDCHMWLMEQTKEARFMPSLNQDKVQIGIIFNADLVKESNLLIGDILDKDIFDDNIVKDFVNPNYYEKFIKDRAKKDDFFTNRESAVLFGIPSSLIEGILVGRTYEKDQNVLNEIKRLLPNCYVCNLDGKVIKN
;
A
#
# COMPACT_ATOMS: atom_id res chain seq x y z
N MET A 1 3.07 1.41 -22.43
CA MET A 1 2.23 0.54 -23.28
C MET A 1 0.90 1.24 -23.51
N LYS A 2 0.23 0.97 -24.64
CA LYS A 2 -1.08 1.56 -24.94
C LYS A 2 -2.18 0.75 -24.27
N LYS A 3 -3.36 1.36 -24.14
CA LYS A 3 -4.54 0.74 -23.52
C LYS A 3 -4.91 -0.56 -24.23
N GLU A 4 -4.82 -0.54 -25.55
CA GLU A 4 -5.16 -1.65 -26.44
C GLU A 4 -4.31 -2.89 -26.14
N ASP A 5 -3.01 -2.70 -25.87
CA ASP A 5 -2.08 -3.80 -25.51
C ASP A 5 -2.55 -4.53 -24.24
N PHE A 6 -3.06 -3.79 -23.25
CA PHE A 6 -3.55 -4.37 -22.00
C PHE A 6 -4.89 -5.09 -22.18
N ILE A 7 -5.76 -4.55 -23.05
CA ILE A 7 -7.03 -5.18 -23.41
C ILE A 7 -6.79 -6.52 -24.13
N GLU A 8 -5.85 -6.56 -25.07
CA GLU A 8 -5.48 -7.79 -25.77
C GLU A 8 -4.94 -8.85 -24.82
N LYS A 9 -3.95 -8.51 -23.99
CA LYS A 9 -3.43 -9.41 -22.95
C LYS A 9 -4.52 -9.95 -22.02
N THR A 10 -5.51 -9.13 -21.69
CA THR A 10 -6.64 -9.53 -20.84
C THR A 10 -7.52 -10.56 -21.53
N LYS A 11 -7.83 -10.35 -22.82
CA LYS A 11 -8.66 -11.25 -23.62
C LYS A 11 -7.99 -12.61 -23.84
N GLU A 12 -6.66 -12.65 -23.92
CA GLU A 12 -5.89 -13.89 -24.06
C GLU A 12 -5.85 -14.71 -22.77
N LYS A 13 -5.77 -14.05 -21.61
CA LYS A 13 -5.52 -14.69 -20.31
C LYS A 13 -6.77 -15.05 -19.53
N LEU A 14 -7.87 -14.34 -19.76
CA LEU A 14 -9.09 -14.44 -18.97
C LEU A 14 -10.32 -14.72 -19.84
N SER A 15 -11.32 -15.36 -19.24
CA SER A 15 -12.62 -15.61 -19.85
C SER A 15 -13.76 -15.25 -18.88
N GLY A 16 -15.00 -15.28 -19.37
CA GLY A 16 -16.19 -15.04 -18.55
C GLY A 16 -16.16 -13.71 -17.78
N ASN A 17 -16.63 -13.77 -16.53
CA ASN A 17 -16.78 -12.61 -15.65
C ASN A 17 -15.43 -11.98 -15.30
N SER A 18 -14.40 -12.79 -15.02
CA SER A 18 -13.07 -12.31 -14.63
C SER A 18 -12.44 -11.44 -15.71
N LYS A 19 -12.65 -11.79 -16.99
CA LYS A 19 -12.25 -10.95 -18.13
C LYS A 19 -12.95 -9.59 -18.09
N GLN A 20 -14.28 -9.57 -17.92
CA GLN A 20 -15.03 -8.32 -17.94
C GLN A 20 -14.61 -7.39 -16.80
N ILE A 21 -14.43 -7.93 -15.60
CA ILE A 21 -13.97 -7.17 -14.42
C ILE A 21 -12.64 -6.46 -14.71
N VAL A 22 -11.67 -7.17 -15.29
CA VAL A 22 -10.35 -6.58 -15.60
C VAL A 22 -10.44 -5.55 -16.71
N LEU A 23 -11.26 -5.78 -17.75
CA LEU A 23 -11.49 -4.79 -18.81
C LEU A 23 -12.14 -3.51 -18.25
N ASP A 24 -13.13 -3.64 -17.38
CA ASP A 24 -13.77 -2.50 -16.71
C ASP A 24 -12.76 -1.74 -15.83
N GLN A 25 -11.86 -2.47 -15.17
CA GLN A 25 -10.81 -1.87 -14.35
C GLN A 25 -9.76 -1.13 -15.18
N ILE A 26 -9.37 -1.67 -16.35
CA ILE A 26 -8.52 -0.95 -17.31
C ILE A 26 -9.22 0.35 -17.75
N ASP A 27 -10.52 0.30 -18.03
CA ASP A 27 -11.29 1.49 -18.38
C ASP A 27 -11.30 2.53 -17.26
N ARG A 28 -11.49 2.12 -16.00
CA ARG A 28 -11.42 3.02 -14.83
C ARG A 28 -10.04 3.66 -14.71
N PHE A 29 -8.96 2.88 -14.85
CA PHE A 29 -7.60 3.40 -14.83
C PHE A 29 -7.38 4.50 -15.87
N TYR A 30 -7.74 4.25 -17.14
CA TYR A 30 -7.52 5.24 -18.19
C TYR A 30 -8.44 6.46 -18.09
N LYS A 31 -9.66 6.30 -17.54
CA LYS A 31 -10.51 7.44 -17.19
C LYS A 31 -9.87 8.29 -16.09
N ALA A 32 -9.38 7.65 -15.03
CA ALA A 32 -8.72 8.32 -13.92
C ALA A 32 -7.37 8.96 -14.32
N ASN A 33 -6.69 8.40 -15.31
CA ASN A 33 -5.46 8.98 -15.86
C ASN A 33 -5.67 10.36 -16.51
N ASN A 34 -6.91 10.70 -16.88
CA ASN A 34 -7.27 12.02 -17.42
C ASN A 34 -7.68 13.04 -16.35
N ILE A 35 -7.74 12.62 -15.07
CA ILE A 35 -8.00 13.52 -13.96
C ILE A 35 -6.78 14.42 -13.78
N THR A 36 -7.00 15.73 -13.70
CA THR A 36 -5.92 16.68 -13.38
C THR A 36 -5.81 16.78 -11.87
N SER A 37 -4.68 16.34 -11.31
CA SER A 37 -4.40 16.55 -9.89
C SER A 37 -4.30 18.06 -9.59
N PRO A 38 -5.02 18.55 -8.56
CA PRO A 38 -4.89 19.94 -8.15
C PRO A 38 -3.47 20.21 -7.67
N LYS A 39 -3.00 21.44 -7.87
CA LYS A 39 -1.74 21.86 -7.26
C LYS A 39 -1.90 21.80 -5.74
N ASN A 40 -0.96 21.16 -5.06
CA ASN A 40 -1.01 21.08 -3.60
C ASN A 40 -0.92 22.48 -2.97
N THR A 41 -1.52 22.64 -1.80
CA THR A 41 -1.61 23.92 -1.06
C THR A 41 -0.58 24.04 0.07
N TYR A 42 0.22 22.99 0.29
CA TYR A 42 1.21 22.95 1.37
C TYR A 42 2.35 23.92 1.15
N LYS A 43 2.95 24.40 2.24
CA LYS A 43 4.20 25.16 2.26
C LYS A 43 5.30 24.32 2.89
N VAL A 44 6.55 24.65 2.58
CA VAL A 44 7.71 24.04 3.24
C VAL A 44 7.59 24.28 4.75
N GLY A 45 7.72 23.21 5.53
CA GLY A 45 7.57 23.20 6.99
C GLY A 45 6.20 22.73 7.48
N ASP A 46 5.18 22.70 6.62
CA ASP A 46 3.84 22.25 7.00
C ASP A 46 3.81 20.77 7.36
N ASN A 47 2.95 20.41 8.32
CA ASN A 47 2.67 19.01 8.64
C ASN A 47 1.71 18.43 7.60
N VAL A 48 2.07 17.31 7.01
CA VAL A 48 1.20 16.61 6.06
C VAL A 48 0.09 15.87 6.80
N PHE A 49 -1.13 16.10 6.36
CA PHE A 49 -2.34 15.41 6.80
C PHE A 49 -2.84 14.50 5.68
N LEU A 50 -3.13 13.24 6.03
CA LEU A 50 -3.66 12.22 5.15
C LEU A 50 -5.10 11.91 5.55
N LYS A 51 -6.00 11.89 4.56
CA LYS A 51 -7.39 11.51 4.78
C LYS A 51 -7.54 9.99 4.76
N GLU A 52 -8.59 9.50 5.39
CA GLU A 52 -9.11 8.15 5.15
C GLU A 52 -9.27 7.91 3.63
N GLY A 53 -8.85 6.73 3.16
CA GLY A 53 -8.84 6.38 1.74
C GLY A 53 -7.60 6.85 0.96
N THR A 54 -6.68 7.59 1.58
CA THR A 54 -5.36 7.84 0.97
C THR A 54 -4.65 6.51 0.73
N LEU A 55 -4.13 6.32 -0.49
CA LEU A 55 -3.32 5.15 -0.82
C LEU A 55 -1.83 5.48 -0.73
N LEU A 56 -1.02 4.54 -0.22
CA LEU A 56 0.43 4.66 -0.20
C LEU A 56 1.11 3.44 -0.84
N HIS A 57 2.20 3.69 -1.54
CA HIS A 57 3.03 2.65 -2.13
C HIS A 57 4.49 3.04 -2.10
N GLY A 58 5.37 2.12 -1.74
CA GLY A 58 6.82 2.36 -1.74
C GLY A 58 7.52 1.52 -2.78
N THR A 59 8.67 1.99 -3.26
CA THR A 59 9.40 1.33 -4.34
C THR A 59 10.84 1.05 -3.97
N TYR A 60 11.24 -0.23 -4.00
CA TYR A 60 12.62 -0.65 -3.73
C TYR A 60 13.62 -0.17 -4.79
N LYS A 61 13.13 0.12 -6.00
CA LYS A 61 13.94 0.74 -7.06
C LYS A 61 14.15 2.24 -6.82
N ASN A 62 13.57 2.80 -5.76
CA ASN A 62 13.68 4.21 -5.38
C ASN A 62 13.39 5.14 -6.58
N LEU A 63 14.33 6.01 -6.96
CA LEU A 63 14.12 7.01 -8.01
C LEU A 63 13.87 6.41 -9.41
N GLU A 64 14.49 5.28 -9.73
CA GLU A 64 14.22 4.54 -10.97
C GLU A 64 12.76 4.07 -10.98
N GLY A 65 12.32 3.46 -9.88
CA GLY A 65 10.93 2.98 -9.72
C GLY A 65 9.92 4.12 -9.77
N LEU A 66 10.23 5.27 -9.16
CA LEU A 66 9.38 6.46 -9.27
C LEU A 66 9.25 6.90 -10.73
N THR A 67 10.35 6.93 -11.48
CA THR A 67 10.35 7.32 -12.90
C THR A 67 9.47 6.39 -13.73
N GLU A 68 9.55 5.08 -13.50
CA GLU A 68 8.71 4.07 -14.17
C GLU A 68 7.22 4.27 -13.85
N ILE A 69 6.90 4.50 -12.57
CA ILE A 69 5.52 4.70 -12.09
C ILE A 69 4.95 6.02 -12.60
N VAL A 70 5.71 7.12 -12.59
CA VAL A 70 5.25 8.41 -13.13
C VAL A 70 4.89 8.27 -14.61
N LYS A 71 5.71 7.53 -15.38
CA LYS A 71 5.52 7.33 -16.81
C LYS A 71 4.32 6.45 -17.16
N ASN A 72 4.08 5.37 -16.40
CA ASN A 72 3.11 4.34 -16.79
C ASN A 72 1.93 4.17 -15.82
N GLY A 73 1.99 4.79 -14.64
CA GLY A 73 1.21 4.38 -13.47
C GLY A 73 1.84 3.18 -12.75
N LEU A 74 1.31 2.86 -11.57
CA LEU A 74 1.63 1.65 -10.85
C LEU A 74 0.81 0.50 -11.46
N ILE A 75 1.45 -0.36 -12.26
CA ILE A 75 0.79 -1.45 -13.00
C ILE A 75 1.23 -2.81 -12.46
N SER A 76 0.30 -3.75 -12.40
CA SER A 76 0.55 -5.09 -11.86
C SER A 76 1.44 -5.94 -12.77
N SER A 77 2.18 -6.85 -12.13
CA SER A 77 3.14 -7.76 -12.77
C SER A 77 2.55 -8.66 -13.87
N TRP A 78 1.23 -8.77 -13.97
CA TRP A 78 0.62 -9.56 -15.03
C TRP A 78 0.72 -8.88 -16.40
N PHE A 79 0.75 -7.56 -16.41
CA PHE A 79 0.67 -6.73 -17.61
C PHE A 79 2.03 -6.20 -18.06
N ILE A 80 3.00 -6.16 -17.15
CA ILE A 80 4.39 -5.74 -17.39
C ILE A 80 5.35 -6.88 -17.04
N ASP A 81 6.60 -6.80 -17.46
CA ASP A 81 7.64 -7.78 -17.10
C ASP A 81 8.07 -7.55 -15.63
N GLY A 82 7.25 -8.05 -14.71
CA GLY A 82 7.40 -7.86 -13.27
C GLY A 82 7.69 -9.18 -12.54
N ARG A 83 8.21 -9.06 -11.31
CA ARG A 83 8.43 -10.22 -10.44
C ARG A 83 7.10 -10.93 -10.15
N LEU A 84 7.13 -12.26 -10.15
CA LEU A 84 6.02 -13.10 -9.67
C LEU A 84 5.55 -12.66 -8.28
N SER A 85 4.27 -12.30 -8.19
CA SER A 85 3.57 -11.89 -6.97
C SER A 85 2.53 -12.93 -6.53
N LYS A 86 2.10 -12.86 -5.28
CA LYS A 86 0.99 -13.67 -4.72
C LYS A 86 -0.33 -13.41 -5.45
N TYR A 87 -0.57 -12.16 -5.85
CA TYR A 87 -1.71 -11.71 -6.66
C TYR A 87 -1.16 -10.93 -7.85
N PRO A 88 -0.70 -11.62 -8.91
CA PRO A 88 0.05 -11.00 -10.02
C PRO A 88 -0.77 -10.00 -10.83
N SER A 89 -2.10 -10.15 -10.80
CA SER A 89 -3.10 -9.31 -11.45
C SER A 89 -3.27 -7.92 -10.83
N SER A 90 -2.78 -7.73 -9.60
CA SER A 90 -3.09 -6.58 -8.77
C SER A 90 -1.83 -5.87 -8.27
N VAL A 91 -1.98 -4.60 -7.92
CA VAL A 91 -0.93 -3.83 -7.23
C VAL A 91 -1.27 -3.72 -5.76
N GLY A 92 -0.30 -4.04 -4.90
CA GLY A 92 -0.44 -3.89 -3.45
C GLY A 92 -0.20 -2.45 -3.02
N VAL A 93 -1.13 -1.88 -2.28
CA VAL A 93 -1.04 -0.54 -1.70
C VAL A 93 -1.56 -0.53 -0.27
N TRP A 94 -1.06 0.39 0.53
CA TRP A 94 -1.61 0.68 1.85
C TRP A 94 -2.81 1.59 1.68
N ASN A 95 -3.93 1.25 2.30
CA ASN A 95 -5.18 2.01 2.25
C ASN A 95 -5.53 2.49 3.66
N LEU A 96 -5.48 3.80 3.89
CA LEU A 96 -5.72 4.38 5.21
C LEU A 96 -7.18 4.19 5.63
N GLN A 97 -7.36 3.57 6.79
CA GLN A 97 -8.68 3.25 7.36
C GLN A 97 -9.23 4.38 8.25
N LYS A 98 -8.48 5.47 8.40
CA LYS A 98 -8.87 6.70 9.10
C LYS A 98 -7.90 7.82 8.73
N ASP A 99 -8.28 9.03 9.09
CA ASP A 99 -7.41 10.20 9.00
C ASP A 99 -6.15 10.08 9.88
N TYR A 100 -5.03 10.63 9.40
CA TYR A 100 -3.76 10.67 10.10
C TYR A 100 -2.99 11.95 9.80
N TYR A 101 -2.25 12.48 10.78
CA TYR A 101 -1.02 13.19 10.43
C TYR A 101 0.01 12.18 9.95
N LEU A 102 0.70 12.50 8.85
CA LEU A 102 1.66 11.58 8.23
C LEU A 102 2.73 11.11 9.23
N LYS A 103 3.21 11.99 10.12
CA LYS A 103 4.18 11.64 11.18
C LYS A 103 3.67 10.52 12.10
N ASP A 104 2.38 10.53 12.42
CA ASP A 104 1.77 9.59 13.37
C ASP A 104 1.58 8.23 12.68
N TYR A 105 1.22 8.26 11.39
CA TYR A 105 1.18 7.05 10.57
C TYR A 105 2.58 6.44 10.39
N ILE A 106 3.60 7.26 10.10
CA ILE A 106 5.00 6.83 10.02
C ILE A 106 5.45 6.18 11.33
N ASN A 107 5.17 6.81 12.47
CA ASN A 107 5.47 6.23 13.78
C ASN A 107 4.75 4.89 13.99
N PHE A 108 3.45 4.84 13.68
CA PHE A 108 2.64 3.62 13.79
C PHE A 108 3.23 2.48 12.98
N TYR A 109 3.48 2.70 11.68
CA TYR A 109 3.90 1.62 10.82
C TYR A 109 5.38 1.30 10.94
N SER A 110 6.25 2.22 11.35
CA SER A 110 7.70 1.96 11.41
C SER A 110 8.13 1.01 12.52
N GLY A 111 7.23 0.64 13.44
CA GLY A 111 7.51 -0.31 14.53
C GLY A 111 7.42 -1.78 14.10
N GLY A 112 6.74 -2.58 14.92
CA GLY A 112 6.62 -4.03 14.72
C GLY A 112 5.21 -4.54 14.95
N THR A 113 4.91 -5.72 14.41
CA THR A 113 3.71 -6.48 14.73
C THR A 113 4.09 -7.61 15.67
N ILE A 114 3.47 -7.65 16.85
CA ILE A 114 3.66 -8.72 17.84
C ILE A 114 2.48 -9.70 17.78
N MET A 115 2.77 -11.00 17.89
CA MET A 115 1.80 -12.07 18.12
C MET A 115 2.05 -12.68 19.49
N TYR A 116 0.99 -12.82 20.27
CA TYR A 116 0.94 -13.55 21.54
C TYR A 116 0.26 -14.89 21.27
N CYS A 117 0.97 -15.99 21.51
CA CYS A 117 0.51 -17.34 21.21
C CYS A 117 -0.05 -18.02 22.47
N GLY A 118 -1.19 -18.70 22.32
CA GLY A 118 -1.81 -19.47 23.40
C GLY A 118 -2.41 -18.61 24.51
N VAL A 119 -3.02 -17.48 24.14
CA VAL A 119 -3.81 -16.67 25.09
C VAL A 119 -5.15 -17.37 25.30
N PHE A 120 -5.52 -17.68 26.54
CA PHE A 120 -6.84 -18.27 26.80
C PHE A 120 -7.95 -17.23 26.58
N ASP A 121 -8.91 -17.57 25.72
CA ASP A 121 -10.12 -16.79 25.49
C ASP A 121 -11.29 -17.44 26.22
N GLU A 122 -11.75 -16.81 27.30
CA GLU A 122 -12.83 -17.32 28.15
C GLU A 122 -14.16 -17.45 27.38
N LEU A 123 -14.44 -16.56 26.42
CA LEU A 123 -15.68 -16.58 25.64
C LEU A 123 -15.68 -17.72 24.63
N ALA A 124 -14.53 -17.99 24.02
CA ALA A 124 -14.36 -19.08 23.06
C ALA A 124 -14.02 -20.43 23.71
N ASN A 125 -13.76 -20.44 25.03
CA ASN A 125 -13.29 -21.57 25.82
C ASN A 125 -12.13 -22.34 25.16
N LYS A 126 -11.14 -21.60 24.64
CA LYS A 126 -9.97 -22.16 23.95
C LYS A 126 -8.82 -21.18 23.91
N GLU A 127 -7.62 -21.69 23.63
CA GLU A 127 -6.47 -20.86 23.30
C GLU A 127 -6.59 -20.22 21.92
N VAL A 128 -6.18 -18.95 21.83
CA VAL A 128 -6.16 -18.17 20.60
C VAL A 128 -4.85 -17.39 20.49
N SER A 129 -4.52 -16.97 19.27
CA SER A 129 -3.48 -15.97 19.04
C SER A 129 -4.09 -14.57 19.10
N LYS A 130 -3.41 -13.64 19.77
CA LYS A 130 -3.72 -12.21 19.70
C LYS A 130 -2.58 -11.48 18.99
N THR A 131 -2.91 -10.45 18.22
CA THR A 131 -1.92 -9.64 17.51
C THR A 131 -2.09 -8.17 17.85
N ALA A 132 -1.00 -7.40 17.72
CA ALA A 132 -1.02 -5.96 17.87
C ALA A 132 0.10 -5.32 17.05
N VAL A 133 -0.15 -4.13 16.49
CA VAL A 133 0.92 -3.25 16.00
C VAL A 133 1.48 -2.44 17.17
N ILE A 134 2.80 -2.46 17.31
CA ILE A 134 3.56 -1.68 18.28
C ILE A 134 4.23 -0.52 17.52
N PRO A 135 3.84 0.74 17.78
CA PRO A 135 4.46 1.89 17.14
C PRO A 135 5.96 1.99 17.44
N TYR A 136 6.71 2.62 16.55
CA TYR A 136 8.16 2.74 16.64
C TYR A 136 8.61 3.37 17.97
N ASP A 137 7.98 4.46 18.40
CA ASP A 137 8.23 5.11 19.68
C ASP A 137 7.85 4.28 20.91
N LYS A 138 7.22 3.11 20.75
CA LYS A 138 6.92 2.18 21.85
C LYS A 138 7.81 0.95 21.88
N MET A 139 8.63 0.75 20.85
CA MET A 139 9.48 -0.43 20.72
C MET A 139 10.50 -0.57 21.87
N PHE A 140 10.92 0.54 22.49
CA PHE A 140 11.84 0.49 23.64
C PHE A 140 11.20 -0.14 24.91
N ASN A 141 9.86 -0.15 24.99
CA ASN A 141 9.11 -0.77 26.09
C ASN A 141 8.62 -2.19 25.74
N ILE A 142 9.25 -2.87 24.76
CA ILE A 142 8.74 -4.16 24.27
C ILE A 142 8.62 -5.23 25.35
N ASN A 143 9.51 -5.22 26.35
CA ASN A 143 9.45 -6.18 27.46
C ASN A 143 8.15 -6.05 28.26
N GLU A 144 7.73 -4.83 28.59
CA GLU A 144 6.48 -4.57 29.30
C GLU A 144 5.27 -4.89 28.41
N ILE A 145 5.33 -4.46 27.15
CA ILE A 145 4.27 -4.70 26.16
C ILE A 145 4.04 -6.20 25.96
N SER A 146 5.13 -6.99 25.88
CA SER A 146 5.08 -8.43 25.67
C SER A 146 4.41 -9.21 26.81
N GLN A 147 4.27 -8.59 27.99
CA GLN A 147 3.62 -9.16 29.17
C GLN A 147 2.13 -8.81 29.25
N LYS A 148 1.57 -8.11 28.24
CA LYS A 148 0.16 -7.70 28.22
C LYS A 148 -0.82 -8.88 28.36
N TYR A 149 -0.44 -10.05 27.88
CA TYR A 149 -1.26 -11.26 27.98
C TYR A 149 -0.45 -12.39 28.61
N ASP A 150 -1.13 -13.19 29.42
CA ASP A 150 -0.62 -14.51 29.80
C ASP A 150 -0.63 -15.40 28.55
N CYS A 151 0.56 -15.67 28.03
CA CYS A 151 0.80 -16.42 26.80
C CYS A 151 2.06 -17.25 26.98
N HIS A 152 2.14 -18.43 26.34
CA HIS A 152 3.31 -19.29 26.49
C HIS A 152 4.51 -18.80 25.67
N MET A 153 4.26 -18.05 24.59
CA MET A 153 5.29 -17.41 23.78
C MET A 153 4.75 -16.19 23.03
N TRP A 154 5.65 -15.28 22.68
CA TRP A 154 5.38 -14.19 21.75
C TRP A 154 6.46 -14.12 20.67
N LEU A 155 6.09 -13.61 19.50
CA LEU A 155 7.01 -13.32 18.40
C LEU A 155 6.70 -11.97 17.80
N MET A 156 7.71 -11.32 17.20
CA MET A 156 7.57 -10.00 16.60
C MET A 156 8.20 -9.94 15.22
N GLU A 157 7.49 -9.36 14.26
CA GLU A 157 8.00 -9.05 12.92
C GLU A 157 7.97 -7.55 12.68
N GLN A 158 8.77 -7.07 11.72
CA GLN A 158 8.55 -5.73 11.17
C GLN A 158 7.16 -5.69 10.52
N THR A 159 6.47 -4.55 10.64
CA THR A 159 5.22 -4.35 9.89
C THR A 159 5.49 -4.54 8.39
N LYS A 160 4.47 -4.90 7.61
CA LYS A 160 4.65 -4.98 6.15
C LYS A 160 4.99 -3.60 5.59
N GLU A 161 4.26 -2.58 6.00
CA GLU A 161 4.46 -1.19 5.62
C GLU A 161 5.93 -0.77 5.72
N ALA A 162 6.58 -0.97 6.88
CA ALA A 162 7.97 -0.58 7.08
C ALA A 162 8.98 -1.34 6.21
N ARG A 163 8.63 -2.53 5.73
CA ARG A 163 9.47 -3.29 4.78
C ARG A 163 9.44 -2.67 3.39
N PHE A 164 8.31 -2.09 2.99
CA PHE A 164 8.04 -1.66 1.61
C PHE A 164 7.99 -0.14 1.42
N MET A 165 7.87 0.66 2.49
CA MET A 165 7.83 2.13 2.49
C MET A 165 9.10 2.70 3.16
N PRO A 166 9.45 3.99 2.90
CA PRO A 166 10.37 4.70 3.77
C PRO A 166 9.90 4.64 5.22
N SER A 167 10.79 4.36 6.17
CA SER A 167 10.41 4.11 7.57
C SER A 167 11.51 4.57 8.53
N LEU A 168 11.18 4.65 9.82
CA LEU A 168 12.14 4.98 10.88
C LEU A 168 13.07 3.81 11.24
N ASN A 169 12.77 2.59 10.78
CA ASN A 169 13.53 1.39 11.15
C ASN A 169 14.61 0.98 10.13
N GLN A 170 14.64 1.58 8.93
CA GLN A 170 15.63 1.27 7.90
C GLN A 170 15.75 2.37 6.84
N ASP A 171 16.90 2.39 6.16
CA ASP A 171 17.17 3.32 5.06
C ASP A 171 17.19 2.66 3.67
N LYS A 172 16.62 1.46 3.49
CA LYS A 172 16.62 0.78 2.19
C LYS A 172 15.66 1.38 1.17
N VAL A 173 14.41 1.59 1.59
CA VAL A 173 13.37 2.21 0.76
C VAL A 173 13.39 3.70 1.06
N GLN A 174 13.59 4.50 0.03
CA GLN A 174 13.74 5.95 0.15
C GLN A 174 12.66 6.72 -0.59
N ILE A 175 11.80 6.05 -1.35
CA ILE A 175 10.64 6.67 -2.03
C ILE A 175 9.34 5.97 -1.61
N GLY A 176 8.42 6.75 -1.07
CA GLY A 176 7.01 6.44 -0.89
C GLY A 176 6.16 7.40 -1.72
N ILE A 177 5.11 6.88 -2.34
CA ILE A 177 4.18 7.60 -3.20
C ILE A 177 2.86 7.71 -2.43
N ILE A 178 2.31 8.93 -2.40
CA ILE A 178 1.03 9.25 -1.74
C ILE A 178 0.04 9.59 -2.84
N PHE A 179 -1.06 8.84 -2.89
CA PHE A 179 -2.16 9.07 -3.83
C PHE A 179 -3.32 9.78 -3.11
N ASN A 180 -3.89 10.78 -3.78
CA ASN A 180 -4.94 11.62 -3.22
C ASN A 180 -6.22 10.83 -2.93
N ALA A 181 -6.69 10.88 -1.68
CA ALA A 181 -7.88 10.15 -1.24
C ALA A 181 -9.15 10.50 -2.03
N ASP A 182 -9.39 11.79 -2.27
CA ASP A 182 -10.60 12.26 -2.96
C ASP A 182 -10.59 11.79 -4.42
N LEU A 183 -9.45 11.93 -5.11
CA LEU A 183 -9.31 11.46 -6.50
C LEU A 183 -9.35 9.93 -6.62
N VAL A 184 -8.78 9.22 -5.64
CA VAL A 184 -8.90 7.75 -5.57
C VAL A 184 -10.37 7.35 -5.44
N LYS A 185 -11.13 8.03 -4.58
CA LYS A 185 -12.57 7.77 -4.44
C LYS A 185 -13.33 8.05 -5.74
N GLU A 186 -13.09 9.20 -6.38
CA GLU A 186 -13.71 9.57 -7.66
C GLU A 186 -13.38 8.59 -8.80
N SER A 187 -12.17 8.01 -8.77
CA SER A 187 -11.71 7.06 -9.80
C SER A 187 -12.44 5.72 -9.79
N ASN A 188 -13.09 5.36 -8.67
CA ASN A 188 -13.69 4.05 -8.43
C ASN A 188 -12.71 2.85 -8.59
N LEU A 189 -11.40 3.08 -8.49
CA LEU A 189 -10.40 2.02 -8.66
C LEU A 189 -10.50 0.93 -7.59
N LEU A 190 -10.91 1.28 -6.37
CA LEU A 190 -11.06 0.34 -5.25
C LEU A 190 -12.20 -0.68 -5.45
N ILE A 191 -13.09 -0.49 -6.43
CA ILE A 191 -14.02 -1.56 -6.87
C ILE A 191 -13.24 -2.77 -7.41
N GLY A 192 -11.99 -2.59 -7.81
CA GLY A 192 -11.09 -3.67 -8.20
C GLY A 192 -10.26 -4.25 -7.05
N ASP A 193 -10.55 -3.95 -5.78
CA ASP A 193 -9.77 -4.48 -4.65
C ASP A 193 -10.15 -5.94 -4.34
N ILE A 194 -9.27 -6.87 -4.71
CA ILE A 194 -9.51 -8.30 -4.50
C ILE A 194 -9.42 -8.73 -3.03
N LEU A 195 -8.93 -7.86 -2.14
CA LEU A 195 -8.92 -8.12 -0.70
C LEU A 195 -10.25 -7.77 -0.02
N ASP A 196 -11.17 -7.12 -0.73
CA ASP A 196 -12.51 -6.78 -0.24
C ASP A 196 -13.49 -7.94 -0.51
N LYS A 197 -13.99 -8.56 0.56
CA LYS A 197 -14.89 -9.72 0.51
C LYS A 197 -16.32 -9.36 0.14
N ASP A 198 -16.72 -8.11 0.31
CA ASP A 198 -18.06 -7.65 -0.05
C ASP A 198 -18.15 -7.41 -1.57
N ILE A 199 -17.01 -7.21 -2.23
CA ILE A 199 -16.90 -7.00 -3.68
C ILE A 199 -16.60 -8.29 -4.44
N PHE A 200 -15.66 -9.10 -3.96
CA PHE A 200 -15.21 -10.31 -4.64
C PHE A 200 -15.54 -11.58 -3.84
N ASP A 201 -16.33 -12.48 -4.41
CA ASP A 201 -16.47 -13.81 -3.84
C ASP A 201 -15.20 -14.66 -4.06
N ASP A 202 -15.10 -15.75 -3.31
CA ASP A 202 -13.91 -16.60 -3.31
C ASP A 202 -13.74 -17.34 -4.66
N ASN A 203 -14.82 -17.68 -5.38
CA ASN A 203 -14.68 -18.35 -6.68
C ASN A 203 -14.14 -17.41 -7.76
N ILE A 204 -14.62 -16.17 -7.80
CA ILE A 204 -14.16 -15.17 -8.78
C ILE A 204 -12.70 -14.79 -8.51
N VAL A 205 -12.32 -14.60 -7.25
CA VAL A 205 -10.96 -14.12 -6.91
C VAL A 205 -9.86 -15.12 -7.29
N LYS A 206 -10.21 -16.40 -7.48
CA LYS A 206 -9.29 -17.46 -7.88
C LYS A 206 -8.53 -17.14 -9.16
N ASP A 207 -9.18 -16.49 -10.12
CA ASP A 207 -8.57 -16.16 -11.42
C ASP A 207 -7.51 -15.05 -11.33
N PHE A 208 -7.45 -14.34 -10.19
CA PHE A 208 -6.59 -13.19 -9.97
C PHE A 208 -5.39 -13.49 -9.06
N VAL A 209 -5.38 -14.66 -8.42
CA VAL A 209 -4.41 -15.06 -7.40
C VAL A 209 -3.56 -16.21 -7.93
N ASN A 210 -2.30 -16.27 -7.49
CA ASN A 210 -1.44 -17.41 -7.81
C ASN A 210 -2.08 -18.72 -7.28
N PRO A 211 -2.31 -19.74 -8.12
CA PRO A 211 -2.96 -20.99 -7.71
C PRO A 211 -2.29 -21.65 -6.50
N ASN A 212 -0.96 -21.59 -6.40
CA ASN A 212 -0.21 -22.18 -5.29
C ASN A 212 -0.40 -21.43 -3.97
N TYR A 213 -0.90 -20.19 -4.01
CA TYR A 213 -1.16 -19.36 -2.83
C TYR A 213 -2.65 -19.25 -2.49
N TYR A 214 -3.53 -19.67 -3.40
CA TYR A 214 -4.97 -19.45 -3.32
C TYR A 214 -5.55 -19.96 -1.99
N GLU A 215 -5.36 -21.22 -1.60
CA GLU A 215 -5.95 -21.74 -0.35
C GLU A 215 -5.59 -20.94 0.91
N LYS A 216 -4.34 -20.47 0.99
CA LYS A 216 -3.89 -19.61 2.08
C LYS A 216 -4.50 -18.22 1.97
N PHE A 217 -4.55 -17.66 0.76
CA PHE A 217 -5.15 -16.35 0.50
C PHE A 217 -6.59 -16.25 1.01
N ILE A 218 -7.45 -17.23 0.75
CA ILE A 218 -8.87 -17.16 1.18
C ILE A 218 -9.00 -17.18 2.69
N LYS A 219 -8.20 -18.02 3.37
CA LYS A 219 -8.19 -18.15 4.82
C LYS A 219 -7.73 -16.84 5.46
N ASP A 220 -6.61 -16.30 4.99
CA ASP A 220 -6.03 -15.06 5.51
C ASP A 220 -6.96 -13.86 5.23
N ARG A 221 -7.53 -13.79 4.02
CA ARG A 221 -8.50 -12.75 3.61
C ARG A 221 -9.77 -12.78 4.46
N ALA A 222 -10.24 -13.96 4.86
CA ALA A 222 -11.42 -14.11 5.71
C ALA A 222 -11.19 -13.68 7.17
N LYS A 223 -9.95 -13.69 7.63
CA LYS A 223 -9.57 -13.39 9.02
C LYS A 223 -8.32 -12.51 9.03
N LYS A 224 -8.49 -11.27 8.59
CA LYS A 224 -7.39 -10.29 8.60
C LYS A 224 -6.97 -10.01 10.04
N ASP A 225 -5.71 -10.26 10.35
CA ASP A 225 -5.05 -9.86 11.60
C ASP A 225 -4.04 -8.73 11.32
N ASP A 226 -3.24 -8.32 12.30
CA ASP A 226 -2.25 -7.26 12.09
C ASP A 226 -1.08 -7.67 11.17
N PHE A 227 -0.87 -8.96 10.91
CA PHE A 227 0.17 -9.47 10.00
C PHE A 227 -0.32 -9.49 8.56
N PHE A 228 -1.55 -9.96 8.32
CA PHE A 228 -2.19 -9.87 7.01
C PHE A 228 -2.57 -8.42 6.68
N THR A 229 -2.90 -7.64 7.73
CA THR A 229 -3.36 -6.24 7.78
C THR A 229 -4.66 -5.97 7.03
N ASN A 230 -5.60 -5.34 7.72
CA ASN A 230 -6.81 -4.74 7.12
C ASN A 230 -6.54 -3.38 6.46
N ARG A 231 -5.27 -2.96 6.40
CA ARG A 231 -4.80 -1.69 5.82
C ARG A 231 -4.12 -1.89 4.47
N GLU A 232 -4.20 -3.09 3.90
CA GLU A 232 -3.71 -3.41 2.55
C GLU A 232 -4.89 -3.56 1.59
N SER A 233 -4.75 -2.98 0.41
CA SER A 233 -5.59 -3.19 -0.76
C SER A 233 -4.78 -3.82 -1.88
N ALA A 234 -5.38 -4.72 -2.65
CA ALA A 234 -4.80 -5.28 -3.85
C ALA A 234 -5.67 -4.92 -5.04
N VAL A 235 -5.34 -3.80 -5.69
CA VAL A 235 -6.15 -3.20 -6.75
C VAL A 235 -5.82 -3.85 -8.09
N LEU A 236 -6.82 -4.44 -8.75
CA LEU A 236 -6.67 -5.01 -10.09
C LEU A 236 -6.10 -3.99 -11.07
N PHE A 237 -5.29 -4.50 -11.99
CA PHE A 237 -4.60 -3.76 -13.05
C PHE A 237 -3.58 -2.72 -12.55
N GLY A 238 -4.02 -1.66 -11.88
CA GLY A 238 -3.11 -0.61 -11.43
C GLY A 238 -3.76 0.66 -10.90
N ILE A 239 -2.90 1.62 -10.55
CA ILE A 239 -3.26 2.96 -10.11
C ILE A 239 -2.51 3.99 -10.98
N PRO A 240 -3.22 4.94 -11.63
CA PRO A 240 -2.57 5.88 -12.53
C PRO A 240 -1.76 6.93 -11.77
N SER A 241 -0.69 7.42 -12.40
CA SER A 241 0.19 8.43 -11.82
C SER A 241 -0.47 9.81 -11.70
N SER A 242 -1.55 10.05 -12.44
CA SER A 242 -2.37 11.26 -12.32
C SER A 242 -2.94 11.50 -10.92
N LEU A 243 -3.03 10.46 -10.08
CA LEU A 243 -3.58 10.54 -8.73
C LEU A 243 -2.51 10.83 -7.65
N ILE A 244 -1.23 10.93 -8.03
CA ILE A 244 -0.14 11.19 -7.09
C ILE A 244 -0.24 12.64 -6.61
N GLU A 245 -0.33 12.84 -5.29
CA GLU A 245 -0.33 14.17 -4.68
C GLU A 245 0.99 14.52 -3.99
N GLY A 246 1.72 13.51 -3.53
CA GLY A 246 2.90 13.72 -2.70
C GLY A 246 3.89 12.57 -2.75
N ILE A 247 5.14 12.88 -2.43
CA ILE A 247 6.24 11.92 -2.32
C ILE A 247 6.82 11.99 -0.91
N LEU A 248 6.84 10.84 -0.22
CA LEU A 248 7.55 10.65 1.04
C LEU A 248 8.97 10.19 0.74
N VAL A 249 9.97 10.87 1.31
CA VAL A 249 11.38 10.47 1.19
C VAL A 249 11.96 10.00 2.53
N GLY A 250 12.86 9.02 2.46
CA GLY A 250 13.61 8.52 3.62
C GLY A 250 14.76 9.46 4.05
N ARG A 251 15.47 9.11 5.14
CA ARG A 251 16.53 9.95 5.74
C ARG A 251 17.73 10.19 4.83
N THR A 252 17.99 9.29 3.90
CA THR A 252 19.08 9.46 2.93
C THR A 252 18.68 10.49 1.89
N TYR A 253 17.48 10.36 1.31
CA TYR A 253 17.03 11.22 0.21
C TYR A 253 16.55 12.60 0.65
N GLU A 254 16.12 12.78 1.91
CA GLU A 254 15.73 14.10 2.42
C GLU A 254 16.87 15.13 2.41
N LYS A 255 18.12 14.67 2.37
CA LYS A 255 19.33 15.51 2.36
C LYS A 255 19.97 15.65 0.97
N ASP A 256 19.48 14.91 -0.02
CA ASP A 256 20.03 14.88 -1.37
C ASP A 256 19.28 15.84 -2.29
N GLN A 257 19.86 17.02 -2.51
CA GLN A 257 19.21 18.04 -3.31
C GLN A 257 19.04 17.66 -4.79
N ASN A 258 19.91 16.79 -5.34
CA ASN A 258 19.79 16.31 -6.72
C ASN A 258 18.57 15.41 -6.85
N VAL A 259 18.40 14.46 -5.93
CA VAL A 259 17.22 13.60 -5.88
C VAL A 259 15.95 14.41 -5.69
N LEU A 260 15.94 15.36 -4.75
CA LEU A 260 14.78 16.21 -4.51
C LEU A 260 14.43 17.10 -5.72
N ASN A 261 15.43 17.60 -6.45
CA ASN A 261 15.21 18.33 -7.70
C ASN A 261 14.61 17.43 -8.78
N GLU A 262 15.11 16.19 -8.90
CA GLU A 262 14.62 15.23 -9.88
C GLU A 262 13.17 14.81 -9.61
N ILE A 263 12.81 14.57 -8.35
CA ILE A 263 11.41 14.31 -7.96
C ILE A 263 10.50 15.47 -8.40
N LYS A 264 10.91 16.72 -8.15
CA LYS A 264 10.14 17.90 -8.58
C LYS A 264 10.10 18.08 -10.08
N ARG A 265 11.12 17.65 -10.82
CA ARG A 265 11.13 17.64 -12.29
C ARG A 265 10.12 16.63 -12.84
N LEU A 266 10.04 15.45 -12.23
CA LEU A 266 9.07 14.40 -12.60
C LEU A 266 7.63 14.78 -12.22
N LEU A 267 7.46 15.39 -11.04
CA LEU A 267 6.16 15.69 -10.43
C LEU A 267 6.12 17.14 -9.91
N PRO A 268 5.99 18.14 -10.81
CA PRO A 268 6.10 19.56 -10.45
C PRO A 268 4.98 20.05 -9.53
N ASN A 269 3.82 19.40 -9.51
CA ASN A 269 2.67 19.81 -8.71
C ASN A 269 2.55 19.07 -7.36
N CYS A 270 3.40 18.07 -7.11
CA CYS A 270 3.34 17.27 -5.89
C CYS A 270 4.24 17.85 -4.80
N TYR A 271 3.86 17.73 -3.53
CA TYR A 271 4.74 18.08 -2.42
C TYR A 271 5.73 16.94 -2.16
N VAL A 272 6.90 17.27 -1.61
CA VAL A 272 7.86 16.28 -1.09
C VAL A 272 7.95 16.45 0.41
N CYS A 273 7.78 15.35 1.14
CA CYS A 273 7.78 15.32 2.60
C CYS A 273 8.75 14.28 3.14
N ASN A 274 9.15 14.44 4.39
CA ASN A 274 10.13 13.57 5.04
C ASN A 274 9.52 12.68 6.13
N LEU A 275 10.37 11.88 6.79
CA LEU A 275 9.95 10.95 7.84
C LEU A 275 9.46 11.63 9.14
N ASP A 276 9.60 12.95 9.27
CA ASP A 276 8.98 13.73 10.36
C ASP A 276 7.56 14.19 9.99
N GLY A 277 7.04 13.76 8.84
CA GLY A 277 5.75 14.12 8.30
C GLY A 277 5.67 15.59 7.85
N LYS A 278 6.80 16.22 7.56
CA LYS A 278 6.87 17.64 7.15
C LYS A 278 7.17 17.78 5.68
N VAL A 279 6.55 18.78 5.04
CA VAL A 279 6.92 19.17 3.68
C VAL A 279 8.30 19.81 3.70
N ILE A 280 9.20 19.29 2.89
CA ILE A 280 10.58 19.77 2.75
C ILE A 280 10.81 20.45 1.40
N LYS A 281 9.92 20.21 0.43
CA LYS A 281 9.98 20.83 -0.90
C LYS A 281 8.59 20.92 -1.53
N ASN A 282 8.30 22.05 -2.16
CA ASN A 282 7.11 22.26 -2.99
C ASN A 282 7.50 22.93 -4.30
#